data_AF-A0A3M5WV63-F1
#
_entry.id   AF-A0A3M5WV63-F1
#
_cell.length_a   1.000
_cell.length_b   1.000
_cell.length_c   1.000
_cell.angle_alpha   90.00
_cell.angle_beta   90.00
_cell.angle_gamma   90.00
#
_symmetry.space_group_name_H-M   'P 1'
#
loop_
_entity.id
_entity.type
_entity.pdbx_description
1 polymer ?
#
loop_
_entity_poly.entity_id
_entity_poly.type
_entity_poly.pdbx_seq_one_letter_code
_entity_poly.pdbx_strand_id
1 'polypeptide(L)'
;MFSVSLEAAGVDIIQFDEPAFNVFFDEVNDWGVATLERAVEGLTCETAVHICYGYGIKANTDWKKKLGSEWRQYEEAFSRLQNSSIDIISLECHNSHVPMETLNN
;
A
#
# COMPACT_ATOMS: atom_id res chain seq x y z
N MET A 1 18.53 7.07 8.67
CA MET A 1 17.18 6.51 8.49
C MET A 1 17.30 4.99 8.47
N PHE A 2 16.40 4.23 9.09
CA PHE A 2 16.55 2.78 9.28
C PHE A 2 16.60 1.98 7.96
N SER A 3 15.84 2.42 6.94
CA SER A 3 15.83 1.82 5.60
C SER A 3 17.19 1.87 4.90
N VAL A 4 17.91 2.99 4.97
CA VAL A 4 19.27 3.14 4.41
C VAL A 4 20.26 2.13 5.04
N SER A 5 20.07 1.77 6.31
CA SER A 5 20.90 0.75 6.95
C SER A 5 20.58 -0.67 6.48
N LEU A 6 19.34 -0.95 6.06
CA LEU A 6 18.95 -2.22 5.47
C LEU A 6 19.50 -2.37 4.05
N GLU A 7 19.44 -1.31 3.24
CA GLU A 7 20.06 -1.29 1.91
C GLU A 7 21.58 -1.51 2.01
N ALA A 8 22.25 -0.83 2.94
CA ALA A 8 23.68 -1.03 3.18
C ALA A 8 24.04 -2.45 3.66
N ALA A 9 23.06 -3.20 4.19
CA ALA A 9 23.21 -4.61 4.56
C ALA A 9 23.02 -5.57 3.38
N GLY A 10 22.71 -5.06 2.17
CA GLY A 10 22.55 -5.83 0.94
C GLY A 10 21.13 -6.29 0.65
N VAL A 11 20.11 -5.56 1.13
CA VAL A 11 18.69 -5.84 0.80
C VAL A 11 18.36 -5.32 -0.60
N ASP A 12 17.81 -6.18 -1.46
CA ASP A 12 17.43 -5.84 -2.84
C ASP A 12 16.08 -5.12 -2.96
N ILE A 13 15.14 -5.41 -2.07
CA ILE A 13 13.79 -4.82 -2.04
C ILE A 13 13.44 -4.41 -0.61
N ILE A 14 13.05 -3.15 -0.42
CA ILE A 14 12.51 -2.66 0.86
C ILE A 14 11.00 -2.46 0.71
N GLN A 15 10.23 -3.25 1.45
CA GLN A 15 8.78 -3.15 1.51
C GLN A 15 8.31 -2.33 2.72
N PHE A 16 7.37 -1.42 2.47
CA PHE A 16 6.66 -0.63 3.47
C PHE A 16 5.20 -1.12 3.56
N ASP A 17 4.79 -1.60 4.73
CA ASP A 17 3.43 -2.10 4.95
C ASP A 17 2.50 -0.95 5.39
N GLU A 18 1.57 -0.56 4.51
CA GLU A 18 0.64 0.56 4.70
C GLU A 18 -0.84 0.11 4.62
N PRO A 19 -1.31 -0.80 5.49
CA PRO A 19 -2.72 -1.19 5.51
C PRO A 19 -3.67 -0.03 5.85
N ALA A 20 -3.14 1.04 6.48
CA ALA A 20 -3.87 2.27 6.75
C ALA A 20 -4.36 2.97 5.47
N PHE A 21 -3.70 2.73 4.33
CA PHE A 21 -4.07 3.34 3.06
C PHE A 21 -5.43 2.85 2.54
N ASN A 22 -5.95 1.75 3.08
CA ASN A 22 -7.29 1.23 2.79
C ASN A 22 -8.40 1.77 3.71
N VAL A 23 -8.06 2.62 4.69
CA VAL A 23 -9.00 3.10 5.72
C VAL A 23 -9.04 4.63 5.79
N PHE A 24 -7.90 5.30 5.65
CA PHE A 24 -7.73 6.72 5.97
C PHE A 24 -7.46 7.55 4.71
N PHE A 25 -8.40 7.56 3.75
CA PHE A 25 -8.18 8.10 2.40
C PHE A 25 -7.77 9.59 2.40
N ASP A 26 -8.42 10.42 3.21
CA ASP A 26 -8.09 11.85 3.28
C ASP A 26 -6.66 12.07 3.79
N GLU A 27 -6.23 11.33 4.81
CA GLU A 27 -4.89 11.43 5.40
C GLU A 27 -3.81 10.89 4.45
N VAL A 28 -4.09 9.79 3.76
CA VAL A 28 -3.22 9.24 2.71
C VAL A 28 -2.97 10.27 1.62
N ASN A 29 -4.04 10.93 1.21
CA ASN A 29 -4.05 11.97 0.20
C ASN A 29 -3.34 13.24 0.68
N ASP A 30 -3.58 13.67 1.91
CA ASP A 30 -3.04 14.91 2.44
C ASP A 30 -1.54 14.83 2.76
N TRP A 31 -1.09 13.71 3.33
CA TRP A 31 0.29 13.59 3.81
C TRP A 31 0.88 12.16 3.79
N GLY A 32 0.05 11.11 3.71
CA GLY A 32 0.53 9.72 3.80
C GLY A 32 1.50 9.37 2.67
N VAL A 33 1.13 9.65 1.42
CA VAL A 33 2.02 9.39 0.27
C VAL A 33 3.29 10.25 0.34
N ALA A 34 3.19 11.51 0.76
CA ALA A 34 4.37 12.37 0.94
C ALA A 34 5.32 11.86 2.04
N THR A 35 4.76 11.23 3.07
CA THR A 35 5.55 10.59 4.14
C THR A 35 6.25 9.34 3.62
N LEU A 36 5.57 8.53 2.80
CA LEU A 36 6.15 7.37 2.12
C LEU A 36 7.29 7.79 1.19
N GLU A 37 7.11 8.83 0.37
CA GLU A 37 8.17 9.43 -0.45
C GLU A 37 9.40 9.81 0.37
N ARG A 38 9.18 10.46 1.51
CA ARG A 38 10.26 10.85 2.41
C ARG A 38 11.00 9.65 3.02
N ALA A 39 10.30 8.51 3.18
CA ALA A 39 10.84 7.26 3.72
C ALA A 39 11.61 6.42 2.67
N VAL A 40 11.40 6.69 1.38
CA VAL A 40 12.17 6.08 0.29
C VAL A 40 13.27 6.98 -0.27
N GLU A 41 13.26 8.28 0.07
CA GLU A 41 14.25 9.23 -0.39
C GLU A 41 15.70 8.74 -0.14
N GLY A 42 16.47 8.62 -1.22
CA GLY A 42 17.87 8.24 -1.20
C GLY A 42 18.14 6.74 -1.24
N LEU A 43 17.09 5.90 -1.25
CA LEU A 43 17.22 4.48 -1.58
C LEU A 43 17.47 4.31 -3.08
N THR A 44 18.27 3.32 -3.42
CA THR A 44 18.62 2.90 -4.79
C THR A 44 18.15 1.48 -5.11
N CYS A 45 17.91 0.67 -4.08
CA CYS A 45 17.22 -0.61 -4.17
C CYS A 45 15.75 -0.42 -4.53
N GLU A 46 15.10 -1.48 -5.02
CA GLU A 46 13.68 -1.44 -5.34
C GLU A 46 12.85 -1.21 -4.07
N THR A 47 11.78 -0.44 -4.22
CA THR A 47 10.87 -0.08 -3.14
C THR A 47 9.48 -0.61 -3.40
N ALA A 48 8.86 -1.19 -2.38
CA ALA A 48 7.51 -1.73 -2.47
C ALA A 48 6.60 -1.12 -1.40
N VAL A 49 5.34 -0.88 -1.74
CA VAL A 49 4.29 -0.60 -0.76
C VAL A 49 3.30 -1.75 -0.73
N HIS A 50 2.99 -2.26 0.46
CA HIS A 50 1.98 -3.29 0.65
C HIS A 50 0.71 -2.69 1.24
N ILE A 51 -0.40 -2.81 0.52
CA ILE A 51 -1.71 -2.36 0.96
C ILE A 51 -2.63 -3.58 0.97
N CYS A 52 -3.23 -3.86 2.13
CA CYS A 52 -4.10 -5.01 2.33
C CYS A 52 -5.33 -4.65 3.16
N TYR A 53 -6.24 -5.60 3.29
CA TYR A 53 -7.43 -5.49 4.14
C TYR A 53 -7.17 -6.08 5.54
N GLY A 54 -5.89 -6.10 5.94
CA GLY A 54 -5.39 -6.53 7.24
C GLY A 54 -5.33 -8.04 7.44
N TYR A 55 -4.70 -8.43 8.56
CA TYR A 55 -4.54 -9.82 8.98
C TYR A 55 -5.87 -10.58 9.12
N GLY A 56 -5.83 -11.90 9.04
CA GLY A 56 -6.96 -12.83 9.21
C GLY A 56 -7.54 -12.91 10.64
N ILE A 57 -7.59 -11.79 11.36
CA ILE A 57 -8.19 -11.69 12.69
C ILE A 57 -9.68 -11.38 12.58
N LYS A 58 -10.44 -11.76 13.61
CA LYS A 58 -11.91 -11.64 13.64
C LYS A 58 -12.39 -10.23 13.29
N ALA A 59 -11.75 -9.19 13.84
CA ALA A 59 -12.08 -7.79 13.57
C ALA A 59 -12.05 -7.45 12.07
N ASN A 60 -11.00 -7.86 11.37
CA ASN A 60 -10.84 -7.60 9.93
C ASN A 60 -11.81 -8.44 9.11
N THR A 61 -12.04 -9.71 9.47
CA THR A 61 -13.03 -10.54 8.77
C THR A 61 -14.46 -10.02 8.92
N ASP A 62 -14.80 -9.46 10.09
CA ASP A 62 -16.12 -8.87 10.33
C ASP A 62 -16.27 -7.50 9.65
N TRP A 63 -15.17 -6.74 9.52
CA TRP A 63 -15.13 -5.52 8.71
C TRP A 63 -15.25 -5.83 7.21
N LYS A 64 -14.52 -6.81 6.68
CA LYS A 64 -14.58 -7.27 5.27
C LYS A 64 -16.01 -7.59 4.82
N LYS A 65 -16.82 -8.19 5.69
CA LYS A 65 -18.24 -8.49 5.41
C LYS A 65 -19.11 -7.25 5.20
N LYS A 66 -18.68 -6.08 5.67
CA LYS A 66 -19.41 -4.80 5.54
C LYS A 66 -19.03 -4.02 4.29
N LEU A 67 -18.00 -4.44 3.57
CA LEU A 67 -17.46 -3.72 2.41
C LEU A 67 -18.29 -3.88 1.13
N GLY A 68 -19.32 -4.74 1.15
CA GLY A 68 -20.21 -4.93 0.01
C GLY A 68 -19.62 -5.84 -1.08
N SER A 69 -20.19 -5.71 -2.28
CA SER A 69 -19.88 -6.57 -3.44
C SER A 69 -18.65 -6.15 -4.23
N GLU A 70 -18.17 -4.91 -4.06
CA GLU A 70 -16.99 -4.38 -4.75
C GLU A 70 -16.14 -3.58 -3.77
N TRP A 71 -14.84 -3.88 -3.72
CA TRP A 71 -13.88 -3.22 -2.84
C TRP A 71 -13.00 -2.31 -3.68
N ARG A 72 -13.36 -1.03 -3.76
CA ARG A 72 -12.73 -0.02 -4.64
C ARG A 72 -11.83 0.96 -3.89
N GLN A 73 -11.46 0.65 -2.65
CA GLN A 73 -10.64 1.50 -1.77
C GLN A 73 -9.27 1.84 -2.39
N TYR A 74 -8.72 0.92 -3.18
CA TYR A 74 -7.44 1.15 -3.86
C TYR A 74 -7.48 2.30 -4.88
N GLU A 75 -8.63 2.62 -5.48
CA GLU A 75 -8.75 3.70 -6.47
C GLU A 75 -8.33 5.06 -5.88
N GLU A 76 -8.60 5.28 -4.59
CA GLU A 76 -8.26 6.52 -3.89
C GLU A 76 -6.75 6.70 -3.69
N ALA A 77 -6.03 5.61 -3.43
CA ALA A 77 -4.58 5.64 -3.20
C ALA A 77 -3.76 5.50 -4.49
N PHE A 78 -4.27 4.74 -5.48
CA PHE A 78 -3.52 4.40 -6.70
C PHE A 78 -3.16 5.62 -7.53
N SER A 79 -4.07 6.59 -7.67
CA SER A 79 -3.76 7.80 -8.44
C SER A 79 -2.52 8.53 -7.92
N ARG A 80 -2.27 8.52 -6.61
CA ARG A 80 -1.06 9.12 -6.03
C ARG A 80 0.15 8.20 -6.07
N LEU A 81 -0.04 6.92 -5.80
CA LEU A 81 1.05 5.92 -5.85
C LEU A 81 1.60 5.74 -7.26
N GLN A 82 0.76 5.83 -8.28
CA GLN A 82 1.18 5.79 -9.69
C GLN A 82 2.06 6.99 -10.08
N ASN A 83 1.90 8.13 -9.39
CA ASN A 83 2.73 9.32 -9.57
C ASN A 83 3.88 9.40 -8.55
N SER A 84 4.08 8.35 -7.74
CA SER A 84 5.12 8.27 -6.71
C SER A 84 6.41 7.65 -7.26
N SER A 85 7.47 7.67 -6.46
CA SER A 85 8.75 7.01 -6.73
C SER A 85 8.77 5.52 -6.37
N ILE A 86 7.66 4.95 -5.88
CA ILE A 86 7.56 3.54 -5.50
C ILE A 86 7.53 2.62 -6.73
N ASP A 87 8.37 1.58 -6.71
CA ASP A 87 8.53 0.68 -7.85
C ASP A 87 7.47 -0.43 -7.90
N ILE A 88 7.04 -0.93 -6.73
CA ILE A 88 6.19 -2.12 -6.62
C ILE A 88 4.97 -1.84 -5.72
N ILE A 89 3.77 -2.15 -6.21
CA ILE A 89 2.54 -2.14 -5.41
C ILE A 89 2.10 -3.58 -5.12
N SER A 90 2.17 -3.98 -3.85
CA SER A 90 1.78 -5.31 -3.36
C SER A 90 0.37 -5.28 -2.78
N LEU A 91 -0.54 -6.10 -3.32
CA LEU A 91 -1.98 -6.01 -3.08
C LEU A 91 -2.61 -7.34 -2.62
N GLU A 92 -3.66 -7.23 -1.81
CA GLU A 92 -4.53 -8.36 -1.47
C GLU A 92 -5.64 -8.56 -2.52
N CYS A 93 -5.51 -9.59 -3.38
CA CYS A 93 -6.47 -9.90 -4.45
C CYS A 93 -7.19 -11.27 -4.30
N HIS A 94 -6.59 -12.25 -3.62
CA HIS A 94 -7.18 -13.59 -3.55
C HIS A 94 -8.36 -13.63 -2.56
N ASN A 95 -9.54 -14.07 -3.01
CA ASN A 95 -10.81 -14.02 -2.27
C ASN A 95 -11.24 -12.61 -1.81
N SER A 96 -10.67 -11.55 -2.40
CA SER A 96 -11.18 -10.20 -2.24
C SER A 96 -12.24 -9.91 -3.32
N HIS A 97 -13.09 -8.92 -3.06
CA HIS A 97 -14.01 -8.39 -4.07
C HIS A 97 -13.43 -7.15 -4.75
N VAL A 98 -12.11 -7.09 -4.88
CA VAL A 98 -11.42 -5.99 -5.57
C VAL A 98 -11.61 -6.19 -7.08
N PRO A 99 -12.24 -5.25 -7.80
CA PRO A 99 -12.37 -5.36 -9.24
C PRO A 99 -11.00 -5.31 -9.91
N MET A 100 -10.72 -6.22 -10.85
CA MET A 100 -9.38 -6.29 -11.47
C MET A 100 -9.11 -5.10 -12.40
N GLU A 101 -10.15 -4.44 -12.90
CA GLU A 101 -10.05 -3.18 -13.64
C GLU A 101 -9.45 -2.04 -12.81
N THR A 102 -9.59 -2.09 -11.49
CA THR A 102 -8.95 -1.13 -10.57
C THR A 102 -7.42 -1.22 -10.64
N LEU A 103 -6.86 -2.34 -11.10
CA LEU A 103 -5.41 -2.57 -11.18
C LEU A 103 -4.77 -2.09 -12.50
N ASN A 104 -5.58 -1.70 -13.49
CA ASN A 104 -5.13 -1.38 -14.85
C ASN A 104 -5.19 0.12 -15.20
N ASN A 105 -5.51 0.99 -14.26
CA ASN A 105 -5.60 2.45 -14.45
C ASN A 105 -4.38 3.18 -13.91
#